data_AF-A0A3B8WMK5-F1
#
_entry.id   AF-A0A3B8WMK5-F1
#
_cell.length_a   1.000
_cell.length_b   1.000
_cell.length_c   1.000
_cell.angle_alpha   90.00
_cell.angle_beta   90.00
_cell.angle_gamma   90.00
#
_symmetry.space_group_name_H-M   'P 1'
#
loop_
_entity.id
_entity.type
_entity.pdbx_description
1 polymer ?
#
loop_
_entity_poly.entity_id
_entity_poly.type
_entity_poly.pdbx_seq_one_letter_code
_entity_poly.pdbx_strand_id
1 'polypeptide(L)' 'DEGKGKIVDLLTDKVAAVVRFQGGHNAGHTLVIEGKKTALHLIPSGILRQDV' A
#
# COMPACT_ATOMS: atom_id res chain seq x y z
N ASP A 1 -0.91 -2.01 -12.68
CA ASP A 1 -2.28 -2.29 -13.18
C ASP A 1 -2.72 -3.75 -13.05
N GLU A 2 -1.92 -4.62 -12.44
CA GLU A 2 -2.23 -6.05 -12.31
C GLU A 2 -2.93 -6.42 -10.98
N GLY A 3 -3.36 -5.42 -10.19
CA GLY A 3 -4.04 -5.65 -8.90
C GLY A 3 -3.14 -6.06 -7.73
N LYS A 4 -1.81 -5.96 -7.87
CA LYS A 4 -0.81 -6.36 -6.84
C LYS A 4 -1.09 -5.75 -5.46
N GLY A 5 -1.58 -4.50 -5.40
CA GLY A 5 -1.92 -3.82 -4.15
C GLY A 5 -2.99 -4.53 -3.31
N LYS A 6 -3.98 -5.17 -3.93
CA LYS A 6 -5.06 -5.88 -3.23
C LYS A 6 -4.55 -7.17 -2.57
N ILE A 7 -3.64 -7.88 -3.24
CA ILE A 7 -3.04 -9.10 -2.70
C ILE A 7 -2.09 -8.76 -1.55
N VAL A 8 -1.30 -7.69 -1.69
CA VAL A 8 -0.45 -7.21 -0.60
C VAL A 8 -1.30 -6.86 0.62
N ASP A 9 -2.37 -6.08 0.46
CA ASP A 9 -3.28 -5.68 1.55
C ASP A 9 -3.89 -6.89 2.29
N LEU A 10 -4.36 -7.90 1.55
CA LEU A 10 -4.88 -9.16 2.13
C LEU A 10 -3.84 -9.92 2.97
N LEU A 11 -2.57 -9.88 2.56
CA LEU A 11 -1.49 -10.60 3.23
C LEU A 11 -0.87 -9.80 4.38
N THR A 12 -1.09 -8.48 4.43
CA THR A 12 -0.42 -7.58 5.38
C THR A 12 -0.84 -7.86 6.83
N ASP A 13 -2.07 -8.34 7.07
CA ASP A 13 -2.56 -8.71 8.41
C ASP A 13 -1.81 -9.90 9.05
N LYS A 14 -1.00 -10.64 8.28
CA LYS A 14 -0.34 -11.87 8.72
C LYS A 14 1.18 -11.78 8.73
N VAL A 15 1.75 -10.61 8.46
CA VAL A 15 3.20 -10.45 8.29
C VAL A 15 3.73 -9.28 9.10
N ALA A 16 4.91 -9.46 9.69
CA ALA A 16 5.53 -8.43 10.54
C ALA A 16 6.18 -7.29 9.74
N ALA A 17 6.43 -7.47 8.43
CA ALA A 17 7.03 -6.44 7.59
C ALA A 17 6.70 -6.64 6.11
N VAL A 18 6.60 -5.53 5.38
CA VAL A 18 6.47 -5.48 3.91
C VAL A 18 7.64 -4.68 3.35
N VAL A 19 8.48 -5.32 2.53
CA VAL A 19 9.69 -4.68 1.96
C VAL A 19 9.54 -4.52 0.45
N ARG A 20 9.70 -3.28 -0.02
CA ARG A 20 9.80 -2.99 -1.46
C ARG A 20 11.27 -3.05 -1.88
N PHE A 21 11.61 -3.95 -2.78
CA PHE A 21 13.00 -4.22 -3.18
C PHE A 21 13.44 -3.50 -4.47
N GLN A 22 12.51 -2.88 -5.22
CA GLN A 22 12.80 -2.09 -6.42
C GLN A 22 11.69 -1.07 -6.74
N GLY A 23 11.99 -0.05 -7.57
CA GLY A 23 11.06 0.99 -8.06
C GLY A 23 11.20 2.35 -7.37
N GLY A 24 10.53 3.40 -7.89
CA GLY A 24 10.59 4.80 -7.39
C GLY A 24 9.22 5.51 -7.33
N HIS A 25 9.22 6.85 -7.33
CA HIS A 25 8.06 7.79 -7.35
C HIS A 25 7.04 7.61 -8.50
N ASN A 26 7.33 6.72 -9.43
CA ASN A 26 6.50 6.24 -10.52
C ASN A 26 5.52 5.13 -10.06
N ALA A 27 5.52 4.80 -8.76
CA ALA A 27 4.53 3.96 -8.12
C ALA A 27 3.33 4.81 -7.63
N GLY A 28 2.25 4.82 -8.40
CA GLY A 28 0.98 5.42 -7.97
C GLY A 28 0.17 4.43 -7.12
N HIS A 29 0.33 4.47 -5.80
CA HIS A 29 -0.55 3.71 -4.91
C HIS A 29 -1.75 4.57 -4.57
N THR A 30 -2.85 4.29 -5.24
CA THR A 30 -4.14 4.87 -4.88
C THR A 30 -4.88 3.90 -3.99
N LEU A 31 -5.19 4.32 -2.77
CA LEU A 31 -5.98 3.54 -1.80
C LEU A 31 -7.38 4.13 -1.72
N VAL A 32 -8.38 3.27 -1.52
CA VAL A 32 -9.74 3.68 -1.17
C VAL A 32 -10.08 2.99 0.14
N ILE A 33 -10.17 3.77 1.22
CA ILE A 33 -10.53 3.29 2.55
C ILE A 33 -11.83 3.99 2.93
N GLU A 34 -12.87 3.24 3.27
CA GLU A 34 -14.19 3.79 3.64
C GLU A 34 -14.77 4.77 2.59
N GLY A 35 -14.49 4.52 1.30
CA GLY A 35 -14.92 5.40 0.21
C GLY A 35 -14.05 6.63 -0.03
N LYS A 36 -13.06 6.91 0.84
CA LYS A 36 -12.11 8.00 0.67
C LYS A 36 -10.89 7.57 -0.15
N LYS A 37 -10.69 8.23 -1.30
CA LYS A 37 -9.56 7.99 -2.20
C LYS A 37 -8.34 8.81 -1.78
N THR A 38 -7.21 8.14 -1.55
CA THR A 38 -5.92 8.77 -1.20
C THR A 38 -4.84 8.28 -2.17
N ALA A 39 -4.14 9.22 -2.83
CA ALA A 39 -3.05 8.91 -3.73
C ALA A 39 -1.70 9.12 -3.04
N LEU A 40 -0.87 8.08 -3.03
CA LEU A 40 0.47 8.07 -2.45
C LEU A 40 1.49 7.78 -3.55
N HIS A 41 2.51 8.63 -3.63
CA HIS A 41 3.60 8.52 -4.60
C HIS A 41 4.92 8.02 -3.98
N LEU A 42 5.18 8.42 -2.73
CA LEU A 42 6.46 8.17 -2.05
C LEU A 42 6.27 7.48 -0.70
N ILE A 43 5.25 7.88 0.05
CA ILE A 43 4.95 7.34 1.38
C ILE A 43 4.36 5.92 1.24
N PRO A 44 4.80 4.95 2.06
CA PRO A 44 4.22 3.61 2.06
C PRO A 44 2.72 3.62 2.37
N SER A 45 1.97 2.74 1.69
CA SER A 45 0.51 2.58 1.87
C SER A 45 0.07 2.24 3.30
N GLY A 46 0.99 1.71 4.12
CA GLY A 46 0.73 1.35 5.52
C GLY A 46 0.48 2.54 6.45
N ILE A 47 0.83 3.77 6.05
CA ILE A 47 0.66 4.98 6.88
C ILE A 47 -0.79 5.25 7.30
N LEU A 48 -1.75 4.66 6.60
CA LEU A 48 -3.19 4.79 6.90
C LEU A 48 -3.68 3.74 7.92
N ARG A 49 -2.79 2.90 8.46
CA ARG A 49 -3.11 1.96 9.54
C ARG A 49 -2.37 2.39 10.82
N GLN A 50 -3.06 2.38 11.95
CA GLN A 50 -2.53 2.89 13.22
C GLN A 50 -1.48 1.97 13.88
N ASP A 51 -1.41 0.71 13.46
CA ASP A 51 -0.56 -0.33 14.06
C ASP A 51 0.57 -0.82 13.14
N VAL A 52 0.99 0.00 12.15
CA VAL A 52 2.01 -0.32 11.14
C VAL A 52 3.09 0.74 11.06
#